data_AF-I9YEW4-F1
#
_entry.id   AF-I9YEW4-F1
#
_cell.length_a   1.000
_cell.length_b   1.000
_cell.length_c   1.000
_cell.angle_alpha   90.00
_cell.angle_beta   90.00
_cell.angle_gamma   90.00
#
_symmetry.space_group_name_H-M   'P 1'
#
loop_
_entity.id
_entity.type
_entity.pdbx_description
1 polymer ?
#
loop_
_entity_poly.entity_id
_entity_poly.type
_entity_poly.pdbx_seq_one_letter_code
_entity_poly.pdbx_strand_id
1 'polypeptide(L)'
;MSAISITHKIALKPNNKHITYFKKAFGCARLAYNWGLAKWKENYQLGIKTNHLQLKKEFNALKKSQFNFVYEVTKYATQQPFIHLNLAFNKFFRDLKKGLV
;
A
#
# COMPACT_ATOMS: atom_id res chain seq x y z
N MET A 1 26.42 17.79 23.95
CA MET A 1 27.07 17.16 22.78
C MET A 1 26.00 16.86 21.74
N SER A 2 26.02 17.56 20.60
CA SER A 2 25.09 17.31 19.50
C SER A 2 25.59 16.11 18.70
N ALA A 3 24.79 15.06 18.59
CA ALA A 3 25.13 13.89 17.78
C ALA A 3 25.12 14.25 16.30
N ILE A 4 26.26 14.07 15.62
CA ILE A 4 26.36 14.25 14.16
C ILE A 4 25.54 13.14 13.50
N SER A 5 24.45 13.52 12.81
CA SER A 5 23.70 12.61 11.96
C SER A 5 24.50 12.34 10.68
N ILE A 6 25.22 11.22 10.64
CA ILE A 6 25.93 10.68 9.47
C ILE A 6 24.94 10.08 8.46
N THR A 7 23.95 10.85 8.03
CA THR A 7 23.04 10.41 6.96
C THR A 7 23.70 10.61 5.60
N HIS A 8 24.13 9.51 4.99
CA HIS A 8 24.62 9.52 3.61
C HIS A 8 23.42 9.40 2.67
N LYS A 9 23.19 10.44 1.85
CA LYS A 9 22.19 10.38 0.77
C LYS A 9 22.81 9.68 -0.44
N ILE A 10 22.36 8.45 -0.71
CA ILE A 10 22.80 7.68 -1.88
C ILE A 10 21.80 7.89 -3.01
N ALA A 11 22.25 8.45 -4.12
CA ALA A 11 21.46 8.53 -5.33
C ALA A 11 21.51 7.17 -6.06
N LEU A 12 20.33 6.61 -6.38
CA LEU A 12 20.25 5.42 -7.22
C LEU A 12 20.50 5.82 -8.68
N LYS A 13 21.39 5.09 -9.37
CA LYS A 13 21.56 5.15 -10.84
C LYS A 13 21.00 3.87 -11.46
N PRO A 14 19.67 3.79 -11.67
CA PRO A 14 19.06 2.56 -12.15
C PRO A 14 19.33 2.35 -13.64
N ASN A 15 19.64 1.11 -14.03
CA ASN A 15 19.67 0.70 -15.42
C ASN A 15 18.27 0.28 -15.90
N ASN A 16 18.16 -0.12 -17.17
CA ASN A 16 16.88 -0.52 -17.77
C ASN A 16 16.20 -1.69 -17.02
N LYS A 17 16.97 -2.64 -16.46
CA LYS A 17 16.41 -3.74 -15.66
C LYS A 17 15.78 -3.22 -14.35
N HIS A 18 16.49 -2.35 -13.64
CA HIS A 18 15.98 -1.73 -12.41
C HIS A 18 14.75 -0.85 -12.66
N ILE A 19 14.78 0.00 -13.69
CA ILE A 19 13.64 0.85 -14.07
C ILE A 19 12.40 0.01 -14.37
N THR A 20 12.58 -1.07 -15.14
CA THR A 20 11.48 -1.99 -15.48
C THR A 20 10.92 -2.65 -14.22
N TYR A 21 11.78 -3.13 -13.32
CA TYR A 21 11.36 -3.70 -12.04
C TYR A 21 10.59 -2.69 -11.18
N PHE A 22 11.07 -1.46 -11.05
CA PHE A 22 10.40 -0.42 -10.27
C PHE A 22 9.03 -0.07 -10.84
N LYS A 23 8.89 0.02 -12.17
CA LYS A 23 7.58 0.23 -12.81
C LYS A 23 6.60 -0.89 -12.45
N LYS A 24 7.04 -2.16 -12.51
CA LYS A 24 6.21 -3.31 -12.08
C LYS A 24 5.83 -3.19 -10.61
N ALA A 25 6.78 -2.86 -9.73
CA ALA A 25 6.56 -2.75 -8.29
C ALA A 25 5.56 -1.63 -7.95
N PHE A 26 5.71 -0.45 -8.57
CA PHE A 26 4.77 0.65 -8.41
C PHE A 26 3.38 0.31 -8.96
N GLY A 27 3.31 -0.39 -10.10
CA GLY A 27 2.05 -0.90 -10.65
C GLY A 27 1.33 -1.84 -9.66
N CYS A 28 2.06 -2.80 -9.09
CA CYS A 28 1.53 -3.72 -8.08
C CYS A 28 1.09 -3.00 -6.80
N ALA A 29 1.83 -1.98 -6.37
CA ALA A 29 1.46 -1.18 -5.21
C ALA A 29 0.18 -0.37 -5.43
N ARG A 30 0.07 0.27 -6.60
CA ARG A 30 -1.14 1.01 -6.99
C ARG A 30 -2.34 0.08 -7.10
N LEU A 31 -2.18 -1.10 -7.69
CA LEU A 31 -3.21 -2.13 -7.77
C LEU A 31 -3.73 -2.51 -6.39
N ALA A 32 -2.83 -2.90 -5.47
CA ALA A 32 -3.22 -3.34 -4.13
C ALA A 32 -3.90 -2.22 -3.33
N TYR A 33 -3.42 -0.97 -3.43
CA TYR A 33 -4.06 0.18 -2.79
C TYR A 33 -5.49 0.38 -3.32
N ASN A 34 -5.65 0.44 -4.65
CA ASN A 34 -6.94 0.69 -5.27
C ASN A 34 -7.93 -0.44 -5.02
N TRP A 35 -7.47 -1.69 -5.07
CA TRP A 35 -8.29 -2.86 -4.73
C TRP A 35 -8.78 -2.77 -3.28
N GLY A 36 -7.87 -2.49 -2.34
CA GLY A 36 -8.22 -2.35 -0.92
C GLY A 36 -9.20 -1.21 -0.66
N LEU A 37 -9.01 -0.06 -1.30
CA LEU A 37 -9.91 1.08 -1.20
C LEU A 37 -11.31 0.76 -1.76
N ALA A 38 -11.38 0.09 -2.92
CA ALA A 38 -12.65 -0.30 -3.53
C ALA A 38 -13.42 -1.28 -2.64
N LYS A 39 -12.75 -2.33 -2.13
CA LYS A 39 -13.38 -3.30 -1.22
C LYS A 39 -13.80 -2.68 0.10
N TRP A 40 -13.00 -1.76 0.66
CA TRP A 40 -13.39 -1.01 1.85
C TRP A 40 -14.67 -0.20 1.61
N LYS A 41 -14.78 0.50 0.46
CA LYS A 41 -15.96 1.29 0.10
C LYS A 41 -17.21 0.42 -0.03
N GLU A 42 -17.09 -0.72 -0.69
CA GLU A 42 -18.16 -1.72 -0.80
C GLU A 42 -18.63 -2.16 0.59
N ASN A 43 -17.71 -2.60 1.44
CA ASN A 43 -18.03 -3.04 2.80
C ASN A 43 -18.65 -1.91 3.64
N TYR A 44 -18.17 -0.68 3.49
CA TYR A 44 -18.71 0.48 4.20
C TYR A 44 -20.18 0.74 3.80
N GLN A 45 -20.52 0.66 2.52
CA GLN A 45 -21.90 0.79 2.04
C GLN A 45 -22.82 -0.31 2.60
N LEU A 46 -22.28 -1.51 2.82
CA LEU A 46 -22.98 -2.64 3.42
C LEU A 46 -23.01 -2.60 4.96
N GLY A 47 -22.45 -1.56 5.60
CA GLY A 47 -22.34 -1.48 7.07
C GLY A 47 -21.33 -2.45 7.70
N ILE A 48 -20.49 -3.09 6.88
CA ILE A 48 -19.49 -4.07 7.32
C ILE A 48 -18.21 -3.35 7.77
N LYS A 49 -17.86 -3.51 9.05
CA LYS A 49 -16.58 -3.01 9.57
C LYS A 49 -15.42 -3.80 9.00
N THR A 50 -14.49 -3.09 8.37
CA THR A 50 -13.36 -3.70 7.66
C THR A 50 -12.03 -3.33 8.28
N ASN A 51 -11.20 -4.34 8.56
CA ASN A 51 -9.81 -4.16 8.98
C ASN A 51 -8.87 -4.27 7.75
N HIS A 52 -7.84 -3.42 7.68
CA HIS A 52 -6.83 -3.48 6.62
C HIS A 52 -6.11 -4.84 6.53
N LEU A 53 -5.98 -5.58 7.63
CA LEU A 53 -5.42 -6.94 7.63
C LEU A 53 -6.37 -7.96 6.98
N GLN A 54 -7.69 -7.77 7.12
CA GLN A 54 -8.70 -8.60 6.44
C GLN A 54 -8.64 -8.34 4.93
N LEU A 55 -8.63 -7.07 4.52
CA LEU A 55 -8.46 -6.69 3.10
C LEU A 55 -7.19 -7.29 2.49
N LYS A 56 -6.07 -7.23 3.21
CA LYS A 56 -4.82 -7.86 2.79
C LYS A 56 -4.98 -9.37 2.62
N LYS A 57 -5.68 -10.03 3.55
CA LYS A 57 -5.92 -11.49 3.51
C LYS A 57 -6.78 -11.87 2.30
N GLU A 58 -7.85 -11.13 2.04
CA GLU A 58 -8.71 -11.32 0.86
C GLU A 58 -7.92 -11.12 -0.43
N PHE A 59 -7.18 -10.02 -0.56
CA PHE A 59 -6.32 -9.79 -1.72
C PHE A 59 -5.30 -10.92 -1.91
N ASN A 60 -4.69 -11.41 -0.81
CA ASN A 60 -3.75 -12.52 -0.86
C ASN A 60 -4.37 -13.80 -1.42
N ALA A 61 -5.64 -14.08 -1.13
CA ALA A 61 -6.34 -15.24 -1.68
C ALA A 61 -6.56 -15.12 -3.20
N LEU A 62 -6.71 -13.89 -3.72
CA LEU A 62 -6.91 -13.62 -5.14
C LEU A 62 -5.61 -13.57 -5.95
N LYS A 63 -4.46 -13.34 -5.30
CA LYS A 63 -3.20 -13.08 -6.00
C LYS A 63 -2.84 -14.17 -7.01
N LYS A 64 -2.92 -15.43 -6.61
CA LYS A 64 -2.50 -16.55 -7.48
C LYS A 64 -3.41 -16.71 -8.71
N SER A 65 -4.71 -16.50 -8.56
CA SER A 65 -5.70 -16.73 -9.62
C SER A 65 -5.92 -15.50 -10.51
N GLN A 66 -5.93 -14.30 -9.95
CA GLN A 66 -6.32 -13.08 -10.67
C GLN A 66 -5.15 -12.12 -10.93
N PHE A 67 -4.11 -12.16 -10.08
CA PHE A 67 -3.04 -11.16 -10.10
C PHE A 67 -1.66 -11.82 -10.05
N ASN A 68 -1.45 -12.92 -10.78
CA ASN A 68 -0.24 -13.73 -10.63
C ASN A 68 1.05 -12.93 -10.92
N PHE A 69 0.99 -11.90 -11.76
CA PHE A 69 2.11 -11.00 -12.06
C PHE A 69 2.68 -10.27 -10.82
N VAL A 70 1.92 -10.15 -9.72
CA VAL A 70 2.43 -9.49 -8.50
C VAL A 70 3.56 -10.26 -7.82
N TYR A 71 3.74 -11.55 -8.17
CA TYR A 71 4.87 -12.37 -7.70
C TYR A 71 6.18 -12.05 -8.43
N GLU A 72 6.15 -11.27 -9.52
CA GLU A 72 7.35 -10.81 -10.23
C GLU A 72 8.14 -9.74 -9.45
N VAL A 73 7.55 -9.20 -8.38
CA VAL A 73 8.13 -8.16 -7.54
C VAL A 73 8.07 -8.54 -6.06
N THR A 74 8.78 -7.78 -5.23
CA THR A 74 8.79 -8.00 -3.78
C THR A 74 7.38 -8.03 -3.21
N LYS A 75 7.13 -8.95 -2.26
CA LYS A 75 5.84 -9.03 -1.54
C LYS A 75 5.43 -7.70 -0.91
N TYR A 76 6.41 -6.86 -0.54
CA TYR A 76 6.15 -5.57 0.09
C TYR A 76 5.47 -4.57 -0.84
N ALA A 77 5.65 -4.71 -2.17
CA ALA A 77 4.97 -3.88 -3.15
C ALA A 77 3.45 -3.97 -3.00
N THR A 78 2.91 -5.17 -2.71
CA THR A 78 1.47 -5.34 -2.48
C THR A 78 1.06 -5.28 -1.01
N GLN A 79 1.97 -5.55 -0.06
CA GLN A 79 1.63 -5.53 1.37
C GLN A 79 1.57 -4.11 1.98
N GLN A 80 2.55 -3.26 1.70
CA GLN A 80 2.62 -1.90 2.26
C GLN A 80 1.40 -1.01 1.93
N PRO A 81 0.81 -1.09 0.72
CA PRO A 81 -0.41 -0.37 0.39
C PRO A 81 -1.56 -0.51 1.39
N PHE A 82 -1.78 -1.69 1.98
CA PHE A 82 -2.84 -1.89 2.98
C PHE A 82 -2.53 -1.18 4.30
N ILE A 83 -1.24 -1.08 4.67
CA ILE A 83 -0.80 -0.32 5.84
C ILE A 83 -0.99 1.18 5.57
N HIS A 84 -0.61 1.66 4.38
CA HIS A 84 -0.83 3.05 3.98
C HIS A 84 -2.32 3.42 3.95
N LEU A 85 -3.18 2.51 3.48
CA LEU A 85 -4.63 2.68 3.50
C LEU A 85 -5.15 2.82 4.94
N ASN A 86 -4.69 1.98 5.87
CA ASN A 86 -5.02 2.09 7.30
C ASN A 86 -4.60 3.44 7.89
N LEU A 87 -3.38 3.89 7.59
CA LEU A 87 -2.87 5.19 8.03
C LEU A 87 -3.72 6.35 7.47
N ALA A 88 -4.12 6.26 6.20
CA ALA A 88 -4.98 7.25 5.57
C ALA A 88 -6.35 7.35 6.25
N PHE A 89 -7.01 6.22 6.54
CA PHE A 89 -8.29 6.22 7.26
C PHE A 89 -8.15 6.73 8.70
N ASN A 90 -7.12 6.28 9.43
CA ASN A 90 -6.87 6.76 10.78
C ASN A 90 -6.66 8.29 10.82
N LYS A 91 -5.93 8.83 9.85
CA LYS A 91 -5.78 10.28 9.67
C LYS A 91 -7.13 10.92 9.39
N PHE A 92 -7.87 10.43 8.40
CA PHE A 92 -9.17 10.98 8.01
C PHE A 92 -10.14 11.09 9.19
N PHE A 93 -10.37 10.00 9.94
CA PHE A 93 -11.31 10.02 11.05
C PHE A 93 -10.84 10.86 12.24
N ARG A 94 -9.53 10.90 12.49
CA ARG A 94 -8.95 11.80 13.50
C ARG A 94 -9.18 13.26 13.13
N ASP A 95 -8.96 13.62 11.87
CA ASP A 95 -9.09 14.98 11.38
C ASP A 95 -10.59 15.38 11.31
N LEU A 96 -11.48 14.46 10.95
CA LEU A 96 -12.94 14.62 11.03
C LEU A 96 -13.40 14.92 12.47
N LYS A 97 -12.92 14.17 13.47
CA LYS A 97 -13.23 14.43 14.90
C LYS A 97 -12.78 15.82 15.37
N LYS A 98 -11.77 16.39 14.71
CA LYS A 98 -11.25 17.74 15.01
C LYS A 98 -11.94 18.84 14.19
N GLY A 99 -12.85 18.50 13.28
CA GLY A 99 -13.48 19.46 12.37
C GLY A 99 -12.52 20.05 11.32
N LEU A 100 -11.47 19.31 10.94
CA LEU A 100 -10.51 19.72 9.90
C LEU A 100 -10.91 19.27 8.49
N VAL A 101 -11.94 18.43 8.39
CA VAL A 101 -12.48 17.83 7.16
C VAL A 101 -13.99 17.91 7.21
#